data_AF-A0A380S2H9-F1
#
_entry.id   AF-A0A380S2H9-F1
#
_cell.length_a   1.000
_cell.length_b   1.000
_cell.length_c   1.000
_cell.angle_alpha   90.00
_cell.angle_beta   90.00
_cell.angle_gamma   90.00
#
_symmetry.space_group_name_H-M   'P 1'
#
loop_
_entity.id
_entity.type
_entity.pdbx_description
1 polymer ?
#
loop_
_entity_poly.entity_id
_entity_poly.type
_entity_poly.pdbx_seq_one_letter_code
_entity_poly.pdbx_strand_id
1 'polypeptide(L)'
;MKSKREPKMSFWMTLYGKNIDLSGIEELLHIQLDNNSIRVPDNLPENPDGPVFYEEIEWLLDLAEENENELIRLGVDFSDSQIWMIYYYDKQCNMEFDPDLMERMGKLGLKLCVSCQEI
;
A
#
# COMPACT_ATOMS: atom_id res chain seq x y z
N MET A 1 1.36 22.96 25.88
CA MET A 1 0.47 21.87 25.43
C MET A 1 1.18 21.13 24.30
N LYS A 2 1.71 19.93 24.54
CA LYS A 2 2.08 19.04 23.43
C LYS A 2 0.75 18.58 22.83
N SER A 3 0.51 18.79 21.54
CA SER A 3 -0.69 18.22 20.91
C SER A 3 -0.65 16.72 21.15
N LYS A 4 -1.75 16.14 21.65
CA LYS A 4 -1.86 14.69 21.70
C LYS A 4 -1.76 14.23 20.26
N ARG A 5 -0.81 13.36 19.96
CA ARG A 5 -0.82 12.65 18.69
C ARG A 5 -2.05 11.74 18.74
N GLU A 6 -2.79 11.67 17.64
CA GLU A 6 -3.95 10.80 17.51
C GLU A 6 -3.52 9.51 16.80
N PRO A 7 -4.13 8.35 17.13
CA PRO A 7 -3.90 7.14 16.37
C PRO A 7 -4.17 7.38 14.89
N LYS A 8 -3.26 6.92 14.03
CA LYS A 8 -3.34 7.15 12.59
C LYS A 8 -2.73 5.97 11.85
N MET A 9 -3.43 5.49 10.83
CA MET A 9 -2.90 4.55 9.85
C MET A 9 -2.54 5.28 8.56
N SER A 10 -1.57 4.75 7.82
CA SER A 10 -1.17 5.28 6.52
C SER A 10 -0.62 4.16 5.65
N PHE A 11 -1.03 4.16 4.39
CA PHE A 11 -0.75 3.09 3.44
C PHE A 11 -0.15 3.64 2.15
N TRP A 12 0.79 2.90 1.58
CA TRP A 12 1.31 3.16 0.24
C TRP A 12 1.98 1.92 -0.33
N MET A 13 2.10 1.84 -1.65
CA MET A 13 2.94 0.84 -2.31
C MET A 13 4.19 1.52 -2.84
N THR A 14 5.36 1.04 -2.43
CA THR A 14 6.65 1.49 -2.95
C THR A 14 7.09 0.55 -4.07
N LEU A 15 7.32 1.12 -5.25
CA LEU A 15 7.73 0.41 -6.45
C LEU A 15 9.24 0.43 -6.61
N TYR A 16 9.85 -0.74 -6.76
CA TYR A 16 11.28 -0.90 -7.00
C TYR A 16 11.55 -1.59 -8.33
N GLY A 17 12.75 -1.37 -8.87
CA GLY A 17 13.16 -1.88 -10.18
C GLY A 17 14.45 -1.22 -10.65
N LYS A 18 15.20 -1.88 -11.54
CA LYS A 18 16.53 -1.39 -11.97
C LYS A 18 16.47 -0.17 -12.89
N ASN A 19 15.44 -0.06 -13.72
CA ASN A 19 15.26 1.01 -14.71
C ASN A 19 13.78 1.44 -14.75
N ILE A 20 13.23 1.76 -13.58
CA ILE A 20 11.81 2.08 -13.46
C ILE A 20 11.48 3.41 -14.16
N ASP A 21 10.47 3.40 -15.03
CA ASP A 21 9.94 4.59 -15.69
C ASP A 21 8.81 5.20 -14.86
N LEU A 22 9.16 6.03 -13.89
CA LEU A 22 8.20 6.63 -12.97
C LEU A 22 7.18 7.53 -13.69
N SER A 23 7.60 8.31 -14.68
CA SER A 23 6.69 9.18 -15.43
C SER A 23 5.72 8.38 -16.28
N GLY A 24 6.17 7.27 -16.89
CA GLY A 24 5.28 6.35 -17.59
C GLY A 24 4.25 5.69 -16.66
N ILE A 25 4.63 5.38 -15.42
CA ILE A 25 3.72 4.84 -14.40
C ILE A 25 2.67 5.89 -14.00
N GLU A 26 3.07 7.15 -13.80
CA GLU A 26 2.12 8.24 -13.50
C GLU A 26 1.09 8.42 -14.63
N GLU A 27 1.54 8.34 -15.88
CA GLU A 27 0.67 8.42 -17.06
C GLU A 27 -0.30 7.23 -17.14
N LEU A 28 0.23 6.00 -16.96
CA LEU A 28 -0.54 4.76 -17.00
C LEU A 28 -1.65 4.73 -15.95
N LEU A 29 -1.32 5.08 -14.71
CA LEU A 29 -2.23 4.94 -13.57
C LEU A 29 -3.08 6.19 -13.34
N HIS A 30 -2.80 7.29 -14.04
CA HIS A 30 -3.41 8.60 -13.80
C HIS A 30 -3.26 9.07 -12.35
N ILE A 31 -2.14 8.75 -11.72
CA ILE A 31 -1.81 9.06 -10.32
C ILE A 31 -0.45 9.75 -10.28
N GLN A 32 -0.32 10.80 -9.46
CA GLN A 32 0.98 11.40 -9.16
C GLN A 32 1.71 10.58 -8.08
N LEU A 33 2.96 10.21 -8.33
CA LEU A 33 3.77 9.45 -7.39
C LEU A 33 4.44 10.37 -6.35
N ASP A 34 4.59 9.85 -5.13
CA ASP A 34 5.48 10.43 -4.11
C ASP A 34 6.83 9.69 -4.18
N ASN A 35 7.77 10.26 -4.93
CA ASN A 35 8.98 9.57 -5.38
C ASN A 35 8.63 8.32 -6.22
N ASN A 36 8.78 7.13 -5.65
CA ASN A 36 8.41 5.85 -6.25
C ASN A 36 7.24 5.19 -5.52
N SER A 37 6.45 5.95 -4.77
CA SER A 37 5.35 5.43 -3.96
C SER A 37 3.99 5.89 -4.46
N ILE A 38 3.06 4.94 -4.55
CA ILE A 38 1.64 5.18 -4.78
C ILE A 38 0.96 5.33 -3.42
N ARG A 39 0.42 6.52 -3.14
CA ARG A 39 -0.34 6.81 -1.91
C ARG A 39 -1.78 6.35 -2.06
N VAL A 40 -2.33 5.75 -1.01
CA VAL A 40 -3.75 5.42 -0.98
C VAL A 40 -4.58 6.71 -0.83
N PRO A 41 -5.69 6.88 -1.57
CA PRO A 41 -6.56 8.04 -1.43
C PRO A 41 -7.19 8.14 -0.03
N ASP A 42 -7.39 9.37 0.46
CA ASP A 42 -7.97 9.61 1.79
C ASP A 42 -9.45 9.20 1.95
N ASN A 43 -10.16 8.94 0.84
CA ASN A 43 -11.62 8.74 0.82
C ASN A 43 -12.03 7.41 0.16
N LEU A 44 -11.43 6.29 0.59
CA LEU A 44 -11.91 4.98 0.17
C LEU A 44 -13.27 4.65 0.83
N PRO A 45 -14.15 3.88 0.16
CA PRO A 45 -15.37 3.39 0.79
C PRO A 45 -15.03 2.47 1.96
N GLU A 46 -15.54 2.74 3.15
CA GLU A 46 -15.35 1.86 4.32
C GLU A 46 -16.34 0.69 4.31
N ASN A 47 -15.86 -0.52 4.59
CA ASN A 47 -16.70 -1.67 4.91
C ASN A 47 -16.94 -1.73 6.43
N PRO A 48 -18.18 -1.48 6.91
CA PRO A 48 -18.47 -1.45 8.34
C PRO A 48 -18.28 -2.81 9.03
N ASP A 49 -18.22 -3.91 8.27
CA ASP A 49 -18.11 -5.28 8.78
C ASP A 49 -16.66 -5.82 8.73
N GLY A 50 -15.69 -5.07 8.19
CA GLY A 50 -14.28 -5.45 8.08
C GLY A 50 -13.33 -4.63 8.96
N PRO A 51 -12.07 -5.07 9.15
CA PRO A 51 -11.01 -4.21 9.69
C PRO A 51 -10.81 -2.96 8.83
N VAL A 52 -10.57 -1.83 9.49
CA VAL A 52 -10.50 -0.47 8.93
C VAL A 52 -9.40 -0.25 7.87
N PHE A 53 -8.64 -1.28 7.50
CA PHE A 53 -7.49 -1.16 6.59
C PHE A 53 -7.47 -2.14 5.42
N TYR A 54 -8.50 -2.98 5.28
CA TYR A 54 -8.52 -3.99 4.22
C TYR A 54 -8.70 -3.35 2.86
N GLU A 55 -9.45 -2.25 2.80
CA GLU A 55 -9.76 -1.50 1.60
C GLU A 55 -8.51 -0.81 1.02
N GLU A 56 -7.61 -0.32 1.88
CA GLU A 56 -6.35 0.28 1.44
C GLU A 56 -5.41 -0.76 0.82
N ILE A 57 -5.33 -1.95 1.41
CA ILE A 57 -4.54 -3.05 0.84
C ILE A 57 -5.19 -3.54 -0.45
N GLU A 58 -6.50 -3.77 -0.45
CA GLU A 58 -7.26 -4.21 -1.61
C GLU A 58 -7.11 -3.23 -2.78
N TRP A 59 -7.27 -1.93 -2.54
CA TRP A 59 -7.10 -0.91 -3.57
C TRP A 59 -5.71 -0.92 -4.20
N LEU A 60 -4.65 -1.08 -3.40
CA LEU A 60 -3.28 -1.20 -3.92
C LEU A 60 -3.08 -2.47 -4.73
N LEU A 61 -3.68 -3.59 -4.31
CA LEU A 61 -3.61 -4.85 -5.02
C LEU A 61 -4.40 -4.80 -6.33
N ASP A 62 -5.61 -4.26 -6.35
CA ASP A 62 -6.43 -4.06 -7.55
C ASP A 62 -5.63 -3.26 -8.59
N LEU A 63 -5.05 -2.13 -8.17
CA LEU A 63 -4.25 -1.29 -9.05
C LEU A 63 -3.04 -2.04 -9.63
N ALA A 64 -2.36 -2.85 -8.82
CA ALA A 64 -1.21 -3.65 -9.26
C ALA A 64 -1.61 -4.78 -10.21
N GLU A 65 -2.68 -5.52 -9.90
CA GLU A 65 -3.16 -6.66 -10.68
C GLU A 65 -3.72 -6.23 -12.04
N GLU A 66 -4.54 -5.17 -12.07
CA GLU A 66 -5.11 -4.64 -13.31
C GLU A 66 -4.04 -4.15 -14.30
N ASN A 67 -2.88 -3.72 -13.79
CA ASN A 67 -1.81 -3.11 -14.56
C ASN A 67 -0.50 -3.92 -14.56
N GLU A 68 -0.51 -5.17 -14.07
CA GLU A 68 0.69 -5.96 -13.76
C GLU A 68 1.68 -5.99 -14.94
N ASN A 69 1.19 -6.35 -16.13
CA ASN A 69 2.01 -6.48 -17.33
C ASN A 69 2.65 -5.16 -17.77
N GLU A 70 1.90 -4.05 -17.69
CA GLU A 70 2.42 -2.74 -18.10
C GLU A 70 3.39 -2.19 -17.05
N LEU A 71 3.12 -2.39 -15.76
CA LEU A 71 4.06 -2.05 -14.69
C LEU A 71 5.39 -2.80 -14.82
N ILE A 72 5.35 -4.10 -15.14
CA ILE A 72 6.57 -4.89 -15.42
C ILE A 72 7.33 -4.34 -16.64
N ARG A 73 6.62 -3.96 -17.71
CA ARG A 73 7.24 -3.34 -18.90
C ARG A 73 7.90 -1.99 -18.59
N LEU A 74 7.31 -1.23 -17.67
CA LEU A 74 7.85 0.03 -17.15
C LEU A 74 8.96 -0.20 -16.11
N GLY A 75 9.39 -1.45 -15.91
CA GLY A 75 10.57 -1.79 -15.12
C GLY A 75 10.31 -2.05 -13.64
N VAL A 76 9.05 -2.18 -13.22
CA VAL A 76 8.69 -2.61 -11.85
C VAL A 76 9.08 -4.07 -11.65
N ASP A 77 9.76 -4.33 -10.53
CA ASP A 77 9.98 -5.66 -9.98
C ASP A 77 9.14 -5.79 -8.71
N PHE A 78 8.00 -6.50 -8.82
CA PHE A 78 7.10 -6.69 -7.69
C PHE A 78 7.75 -7.46 -6.54
N SER A 79 8.75 -8.31 -6.81
CA SER A 79 9.45 -9.09 -5.79
C SER A 79 10.40 -8.24 -4.92
N ASP A 80 10.83 -7.10 -5.43
CA ASP A 80 11.58 -6.10 -4.67
C ASP A 80 10.67 -5.03 -4.06
N SER A 81 9.50 -4.80 -4.69
CA SER A 81 8.47 -3.85 -4.26
C SER A 81 7.72 -4.29 -2.99
N GLN A 82 7.05 -3.34 -2.34
CA GLN A 82 6.36 -3.60 -1.08
C GLN A 82 5.21 -2.63 -0.80
N ILE A 83 4.16 -3.15 -0.19
CA ILE A 83 3.10 -2.35 0.46
C ILE A 83 3.59 -1.99 1.87
N TRP A 84 3.46 -0.72 2.23
CA TRP A 84 3.76 -0.20 3.55
C TRP A 84 2.49 0.13 4.31
N MET A 85 2.47 -0.27 5.58
CA MET A 85 1.50 0.14 6.58
C MET A 85 2.23 0.77 7.75
N ILE A 86 1.95 2.04 8.03
CA ILE A 86 2.37 2.71 9.26
C ILE A 86 1.16 2.83 10.17
N TYR A 87 1.29 2.35 11.40
CA TYR A 87 0.24 2.49 12.40
C TYR A 87 0.79 3.17 13.66
N TYR A 88 0.33 4.39 13.90
CA TYR A 88 0.48 5.07 15.19
C TYR A 88 -0.69 4.68 16.09
N TYR A 89 -0.41 4.13 17.27
CA TYR A 89 -1.44 3.53 18.12
C TYR A 89 -1.29 3.95 19.59
N ASP A 90 -2.39 3.89 20.35
CA ASP A 90 -2.39 3.99 21.81
C ASP A 90 -2.61 2.57 22.38
N LYS A 91 -1.67 2.09 23.20
CA LYS A 91 -1.68 0.80 23.92
C LYS A 91 -1.50 -0.48 23.11
N GLN A 92 -2.34 -0.78 22.13
CA GLN A 92 -2.30 -2.07 21.41
C GLN A 92 -2.20 -1.91 19.89
N CYS A 93 -1.28 -2.65 19.26
CA CYS A 93 -1.12 -2.77 17.80
C CYS A 93 -1.58 -4.16 17.32
N ASN A 94 -2.82 -4.55 17.64
CA ASN A 94 -3.36 -5.81 17.10
C ASN A 94 -3.77 -5.58 15.65
N MET A 95 -3.29 -6.44 14.75
CA MET A 95 -3.60 -6.38 13.32
C MET A 95 -3.94 -7.80 12.88
N GLU A 96 -5.06 -7.93 12.18
CA GLU A 96 -5.49 -9.16 11.53
C GLU A 96 -5.35 -8.98 10.03
N PHE A 97 -4.96 -10.02 9.28
CA PHE A 97 -4.83 -9.93 7.84
C PHE A 97 -5.74 -10.95 7.18
N ASP A 98 -6.49 -10.50 6.18
CA ASP A 98 -7.37 -11.36 5.41
C ASP A 98 -6.55 -12.36 4.59
N PRO A 99 -6.85 -13.67 4.67
CA PRO A 99 -6.08 -14.67 3.95
C PRO A 99 -6.13 -14.50 2.43
N ASP A 100 -7.24 -14.04 1.87
CA ASP A 100 -7.39 -13.89 0.42
C ASP A 100 -6.56 -12.69 -0.08
N LEU A 101 -6.54 -11.58 0.67
CA LEU A 101 -5.65 -10.44 0.38
C LEU A 101 -4.17 -10.85 0.48
N MET A 102 -3.81 -11.67 1.48
CA MET A 102 -2.43 -12.16 1.62
C MET A 102 -2.03 -13.10 0.49
N GLU A 103 -2.96 -13.93 -0.01
CA GLU A 103 -2.71 -14.80 -1.16
C GLU A 103 -2.48 -13.98 -2.43
N ARG A 104 -3.33 -12.98 -2.69
CA ARG A 104 -3.20 -12.05 -3.83
C ARG A 104 -1.85 -11.34 -3.83
N MET A 105 -1.49 -10.74 -2.70
CA MET A 105 -0.21 -10.09 -2.51
C MET A 105 0.98 -11.05 -2.74
N GLY A 106 0.87 -12.28 -2.23
CA GLY A 106 1.89 -13.31 -2.43
C GLY A 106 2.03 -13.76 -3.90
N LYS A 107 0.94 -13.80 -4.67
CA LYS A 107 0.95 -14.13 -6.11
C LYS A 107 1.67 -13.07 -6.94
N LEU A 108 1.47 -11.79 -6.61
CA LEU A 108 2.22 -10.68 -7.21
C LEU A 108 3.70 -10.68 -6.80
N GLY A 109 4.05 -11.35 -5.70
CA GLY A 109 5.40 -11.33 -5.12
C GLY A 109 5.68 -10.12 -4.24
N LEU A 110 4.65 -9.33 -3.92
CA LEU A 110 4.77 -8.15 -3.05
C LEU A 110 5.01 -8.53 -1.59
N LYS A 111 5.83 -7.73 -0.90
CA LYS A 111 5.99 -7.82 0.56
C LYS A 111 5.04 -6.85 1.25
N LEU A 112 4.54 -7.23 2.43
CA LEU A 112 3.94 -6.29 3.36
C LEU A 112 4.98 -5.84 4.39
N CYS A 113 5.22 -4.53 4.45
CA CYS A 113 6.06 -3.90 5.45
C CYS A 113 5.19 -3.16 6.47
N VAL A 114 5.27 -3.60 7.73
CA VAL A 114 4.49 -3.02 8.83
C VAL A 114 5.42 -2.31 9.80
N SER A 115 5.11 -1.06 10.11
CA SER A 115 5.77 -0.31 11.17
C SER A 115 4.74 0.26 12.14
N CYS A 116 4.65 -0.35 13.31
CA CYS A 116 3.86 0.18 14.43
C CYS A 116 4.71 1.15 15.27
N GLN A 117 4.11 2.25 15.71
CA GLN A 117 4.71 3.15 16.70
C GLN A 117 3.69 3.58 17.76
N GLU A 118 3.96 3.28 19.03
CA GLU A 118 3.16 3.78 20.15
C GLU A 118 3.38 5.29 20.34
N ILE A 119 2.31 6.05 20.64
CA ILE A 119 2.31 7.53 20.75
C ILE A 119 1.85 8.07 22.09
#